data_AF-A0AAD1P5A1-F1
#
_entry.id   AF-A0AAD1P5A1-F1
#
_cell.length_a   1.000
_cell.length_b   1.000
_cell.length_c   1.000
_cell.angle_alpha   90.00
_cell.angle_beta   90.00
_cell.angle_gamma   90.00
#
_symmetry.space_group_name_H-M   'P 1'
#
loop_
_entity.id
_entity.type
_entity.pdbx_description
1 polymer ?
#
loop_
_entity_poly.entity_id
_entity_poly.type
_entity_poly.pdbx_seq_one_letter_code
_entity_poly.pdbx_strand_id
1 'polypeptide(L)'
;MEKQDWHKADIIAALHKKGLSLASLSRANGLSSSTLANALTRDWPRGEIIIANAIGEEPQEIWPTRYFDKAGMPIKRIIRKPV
;
A
#
# COMPACT_ATOMS: atom_id res chain seq x y z
N MET A 1 0.47 9.36 20.41
CA MET A 1 0.39 9.85 19.01
C MET A 1 -0.12 8.69 18.19
N GLU A 2 -1.39 8.72 17.76
CA GLU A 2 -1.89 7.72 16.82
C GLU A 2 -1.16 7.91 15.49
N LYS A 3 -0.42 6.90 15.02
CA LYS A 3 0.15 6.93 13.66
C LYS A 3 -1.03 6.81 12.68
N GLN A 4 -1.28 7.87 11.91
CA GLN A 4 -2.32 7.89 10.88
C GLN A 4 -1.80 7.33 9.56
N ASP A 5 -2.70 6.72 8.79
CA ASP A 5 -2.42 6.32 7.41
C ASP A 5 -2.05 7.53 6.57
N TRP A 6 -1.10 7.33 5.64
CA TRP A 6 -0.73 8.35 4.68
C TRP A 6 -1.93 8.77 3.84
N HIS A 7 -1.98 10.06 3.52
CA HIS A 7 -2.99 10.54 2.60
C HIS A 7 -2.74 9.94 1.21
N LYS A 8 -3.82 9.63 0.47
CA LYS A 8 -3.72 9.02 -0.88
C LYS A 8 -2.86 9.86 -1.82
N ALA A 9 -2.94 11.19 -1.69
CA ALA A 9 -2.13 12.12 -2.48
C ALA A 9 -0.63 12.03 -2.14
N ASP A 10 -0.28 11.81 -0.86
CA ASP A 10 1.13 11.67 -0.44
C ASP A 10 1.74 10.38 -0.98
N ILE A 11 0.97 9.29 -0.99
CA ILE A 11 1.38 8.02 -1.59
C ILE A 11 1.64 8.20 -3.10
N ILE A 12 0.71 8.86 -3.80
CA ILE A 12 0.87 9.15 -5.24
C ILE A 12 2.07 10.08 -5.47
N ALA A 13 2.25 11.10 -4.63
CA ALA A 13 3.38 12.02 -4.72
C ALA A 13 4.71 11.30 -4.47
N ALA A 14 4.78 10.38 -3.50
CA ALA A 14 5.96 9.58 -3.21
C ALA A 14 6.31 8.65 -4.39
N LEU A 15 5.30 8.03 -5.01
CA LEU A 15 5.49 7.27 -6.25
C LEU A 15 6.02 8.17 -7.38
N HIS A 16 5.43 9.35 -7.57
CA HIS A 16 5.86 10.29 -8.60
C HIS A 16 7.27 10.83 -8.37
N LYS A 17 7.68 11.04 -7.10
CA LYS A 17 9.06 11.41 -6.73
C LYS A 17 10.07 10.34 -7.12
N LYS A 18 9.66 9.06 -7.19
CA LYS A 18 10.45 7.94 -7.69
C LYS A 18 10.33 7.74 -9.21
N GLY A 19 9.58 8.59 -9.91
CA GLY A 19 9.29 8.44 -11.34
C GLY A 19 8.34 7.27 -11.66
N LEU A 20 7.61 6.77 -10.66
CA LEU A 20 6.67 5.66 -10.81
C LEU A 20 5.23 6.18 -10.77
N SER A 21 4.32 5.44 -11.42
CA SER A 21 2.88 5.67 -11.33
C SER A 21 2.16 4.37 -10.98
N LEU A 22 0.98 4.46 -10.36
CA LEU A 22 0.16 3.29 -10.03
C LEU A 22 -0.10 2.40 -11.25
N ALA A 23 -0.37 3.01 -12.41
CA ALA A 23 -0.58 2.28 -13.65
C ALA A 23 0.69 1.55 -14.12
N SER A 24 1.86 2.19 -14.00
CA SER A 24 3.15 1.55 -14.31
C SER A 24 3.42 0.36 -13.38
N LEU A 25 3.18 0.54 -12.08
CA LEU A 25 3.32 -0.51 -11.07
C LEU A 25 2.35 -1.68 -11.28
N SER A 26 1.08 -1.40 -11.61
CA SER A 26 0.11 -2.43 -11.99
C SER A 26 0.65 -3.28 -13.14
N ARG A 27 1.11 -2.64 -14.23
CA ARG A 27 1.66 -3.33 -15.40
C ARG A 27 2.90 -4.15 -15.08
N ALA A 28 3.82 -3.59 -14.29
CA ALA A 28 5.02 -4.29 -13.84
C ALA A 28 4.71 -5.54 -13.00
N ASN A 29 3.56 -5.56 -12.32
CA ASN A 29 3.11 -6.69 -11.49
C ASN A 29 2.11 -7.61 -12.21
N GLY A 30 1.87 -7.42 -13.52
CA GLY A 30 0.92 -8.23 -14.29
C GLY A 30 -0.55 -8.02 -13.91
N LEU A 31 -0.87 -6.88 -13.29
CA LEU A 31 -2.21 -6.50 -12.85
C LEU A 31 -2.84 -5.50 -13.82
N SER A 32 -4.18 -5.43 -13.84
CA SER A 32 -4.86 -4.35 -14.57
C SER A 32 -4.48 -2.98 -13.97
N SER A 33 -4.38 -1.96 -14.83
CA SER A 33 -3.97 -0.60 -14.46
C SER A 33 -4.83 0.01 -13.34
N SER A 34 -6.07 -0.45 -13.16
CA SER A 34 -6.98 0.01 -12.10
C SER A 34 -6.93 -0.84 -10.83
N THR A 35 -6.36 -2.05 -10.86
CA THR A 35 -6.36 -2.96 -9.72
C THR A 35 -5.56 -2.40 -8.55
N LEU A 36 -4.39 -1.79 -8.81
CA LEU A 36 -3.54 -1.22 -7.77
C LEU A 36 -4.13 0.03 -7.12
N ALA A 37 -4.94 0.79 -7.84
CA ALA A 37 -5.67 1.93 -7.28
C ALA A 37 -6.64 1.50 -6.16
N ASN A 38 -7.17 0.27 -6.23
CA ASN A 38 -8.04 -0.26 -5.17
C ASN A 38 -7.31 -0.46 -3.84
N ALA A 39 -5.96 -0.61 -3.83
CA ALA A 39 -5.18 -0.72 -2.60
C ALA A 39 -5.27 0.55 -1.73
N LEU A 40 -5.48 1.72 -2.36
CA LEU A 40 -5.59 2.99 -1.66
C LEU A 40 -6.91 3.15 -0.89
N THR A 41 -7.95 2.42 -1.29
CA THR A 41 -9.31 2.56 -0.73
C THR A 41 -9.75 1.33 0.05
N ARG A 42 -9.29 0.13 -0.33
CA ARG A 42 -9.66 -1.14 0.28
C ARG A 42 -8.46 -1.79 0.96
N ASP A 43 -8.74 -2.59 1.99
CA ASP A 43 -7.75 -3.45 2.62
C ASP A 43 -7.28 -4.52 1.64
N TRP A 44 -6.16 -4.25 0.99
CA TRP A 44 -5.54 -5.17 0.05
C TRP A 44 -4.05 -5.32 0.33
N PRO A 45 -3.67 -6.22 1.26
CA PRO A 45 -2.30 -6.35 1.74
C PRO A 45 -1.27 -6.54 0.62
N ARG A 46 -1.61 -7.28 -0.43
CA ARG A 46 -0.71 -7.49 -1.58
C ARG A 46 -0.47 -6.21 -2.37
N GLY A 47 -1.50 -5.39 -2.59
CA GLY A 47 -1.35 -4.11 -3.28
C GLY A 47 -0.59 -3.09 -2.44
N GLU A 48 -0.85 -3.06 -1.13
CA GLU A 48 -0.11 -2.24 -0.16
C GLU A 48 1.38 -2.57 -0.19
N ILE A 49 1.76 -3.86 -0.15
CA ILE A 49 3.16 -4.30 -0.24
C ILE A 49 3.81 -3.84 -1.55
N ILE A 50 3.12 -3.98 -2.69
CA ILE A 50 3.65 -3.57 -4.00
C ILE A 50 3.94 -2.06 -4.03
N ILE A 51 3.01 -1.25 -3.52
CA ILE A 51 3.18 0.20 -3.45
C ILE A 51 4.31 0.57 -2.49
N ALA A 52 4.33 -0.02 -1.30
CA ALA A 52 5.32 0.24 -0.28
C ALA A 52 6.74 -0.09 -0.77
N ASN A 53 6.92 -1.27 -1.37
CA ASN A 53 8.18 -1.68 -1.99
C ASN A 53 8.64 -0.70 -3.09
N ALA A 54 7.70 -0.13 -3.85
CA ALA A 54 8.03 0.81 -4.91
C ALA A 54 8.46 2.18 -4.39
N ILE A 55 7.88 2.62 -3.27
CA ILE A 55 8.28 3.82 -2.55
C ILE A 55 9.61 3.58 -1.80
N GLY A 56 9.88 2.33 -1.41
CA GLY A 56 11.02 1.94 -0.59
C GLY A 56 10.74 2.07 0.91
N GLU A 57 9.47 2.05 1.30
CA GLU A 57 9.01 2.10 2.68
C GLU A 57 8.29 0.80 3.03
N GLU A 58 8.06 0.55 4.31
CA GLU A 58 7.25 -0.59 4.73
C GLU A 58 5.75 -0.26 4.67
N PRO A 59 4.88 -1.23 4.32
CA PRO A 59 3.45 -0.98 4.24
C PRO A 59 2.83 -0.61 5.61
N GLN A 60 3.46 -1.01 6.70
CA GLN A 60 3.06 -0.61 8.06
C GLN A 60 3.41 0.84 8.42
N GLU A 61 4.36 1.47 7.73
CA GLU A 61 4.66 2.90 7.91
C GLU A 61 3.71 3.78 7.06
N ILE A 62 3.25 3.26 5.92
CA ILE A 62 2.26 3.93 5.06
C ILE A 62 0.84 3.78 5.63
N TRP A 63 0.49 2.59 6.11
CA TRP A 63 -0.83 2.27 6.67
C TRP A 63 -0.76 1.73 8.10
N PRO A 64 -0.20 2.47 9.07
CA PRO A 64 -0.08 2.03 10.46
C PRO A 64 -1.40 1.56 11.06
N THR A 65 -2.53 2.19 10.74
CA THR A 65 -3.84 1.80 11.31
C THR A 65 -4.34 0.45 10.78
N ARG A 66 -3.80 0.00 9.65
CA ARG A 66 -4.13 -1.29 9.03
C ARG A 66 -3.27 -2.43 9.55
N TYR A 67 -2.06 -2.13 10.02
CA TYR A 67 -1.06 -3.11 10.47
C TYR A 67 -0.94 -3.19 11.99
N PHE A 68 -1.28 -2.14 12.73
CA PHE A 68 -1.23 -2.11 14.20
C PHE A 68 -2.61 -1.88 14.79
N ASP A 69 -2.88 -2.54 15.91
CA ASP A 69 -4.07 -2.26 16.72
C ASP A 69 -3.87 -1.00 17.58
N LYS A 70 -4.92 -0.60 18.31
CA LYS A 70 -4.86 0.56 19.22
C LYS A 70 -3.84 0.39 20.37
N ALA A 71 -3.41 -0.84 20.65
CA ALA A 71 -2.41 -1.16 21.64
C ALA A 71 -0.98 -1.24 21.05
N GLY A 72 -0.81 -1.01 19.74
CA GLY A 72 0.47 -1.11 19.04
C GLY A 72 0.91 -2.53 18.70
N MET A 73 0.01 -3.52 18.84
CA MET A 73 0.30 -4.91 18.50
C MET A 73 0.07 -5.16 17.00
N PRO A 74 0.95 -5.95 16.34
CA PRO A 74 0.81 -6.25 14.93
C PRO A 74 -0.42 -7.12 14.66
N ILE A 75 -1.29 -6.67 13.76
CA ILE A 75 -2.49 -7.39 13.33
C ILE A 75 -2.07 -8.47 12.34
N LYS A 76 -2.39 -9.74 12.65
CA LYS A 76 -2.09 -10.88 11.76
C LYS A 76 -2.94 -10.82 10.50
N ARG A 77 -2.38 -10.32 9.39
CA ARG A 77 -3.05 -10.25 8.08
C ARG A 77 -2.82 -11.52 7.25
N ILE A 78 -3.90 -12.05 6.66
CA ILE A 78 -3.83 -13.19 5.75
C ILE A 78 -3.70 -12.65 4.32
N ILE A 79 -2.52 -12.77 3.72
CA ILE A 79 -2.31 -12.48 2.30
C ILE A 79 -2.95 -13.61 1.50
N ARG A 80 -4.17 -13.39 1.01
CA ARG A 80 -4.84 -14.34 0.13
C ARG A 80 -4.11 -14.38 -1.22
N LYS A 81 -3.71 -15.57 -1.68
CA LYS A 81 -3.20 -15.75 -3.04
C LYS A 81 -4.36 -15.54 -4.02
N PRO A 82 -4.12 -14.90 -5.19
CA PRO A 82 -5.10 -14.89 -6.25
C PRO A 82 -5.38 -16.34 -6.67
N VAL A 83 -6.68 -16.66 -6.80
CA VAL A 83 -7.18 -17.91 -7.36
C VAL A 83 -6.83 -17.95 -8.85
#